data_AF-A0A966PXV9-F1
#
_entry.id   AF-A0A966PXV9-F1
#
_cell.length_a   1.000
_cell.length_b   1.000
_cell.length_c   1.000
_cell.angle_alpha   90.00
_cell.angle_beta   90.00
_cell.angle_gamma   90.00
#
_symmetry.space_group_name_H-M   'P 1'
#
loop_
_entity.id
_entity.type
_entity.pdbx_description
1 polymer ?
#
loop_
_entity_poly.entity_id
_entity_poly.type
_entity_poly.pdbx_seq_one_letter_code
_entity_poly.pdbx_strand_id
1 'polypeptide(L)'
;MLHRIQYETEPYGTNQYSITLTEGKFAGVKYVLGKTELIEGEDNLTLKYHYDIIESKVEDSDVKEFETLIGDVLMQMLSDGVKNNDLVYSGGVDAD
;
A
#
# COMPACT_ATOMS: atom_id res chain seq x y z
N MET A 1 15.55 -11.22 6.67
CA MET A 1 14.24 -11.80 6.30
C MET A 1 13.22 -10.72 6.60
N LEU A 2 12.66 -10.05 5.58
CA LEU A 2 11.59 -9.08 5.80
C LEU A 2 10.37 -9.86 6.31
N HIS A 3 9.80 -9.41 7.42
CA HIS A 3 8.61 -10.01 8.01
C HIS A 3 7.43 -9.81 7.04
N ARG A 4 6.69 -10.88 6.73
CA ARG A 4 5.53 -10.78 5.84
C ARG A 4 4.39 -10.12 6.61
N ILE A 5 3.90 -8.99 6.11
CA ILE A 5 2.78 -8.29 6.72
C ILE A 5 1.50 -9.03 6.37
N GLN A 6 0.70 -9.33 7.40
CA GLN A 6 -0.57 -10.01 7.27
C GLN A 6 -1.70 -8.99 7.18
N TYR A 7 -2.47 -9.10 6.10
CA TYR A 7 -3.61 -8.23 5.84
C TYR A 7 -4.65 -8.96 5.00
N GLU A 8 -5.89 -8.50 5.09
CA GLU A 8 -7.00 -8.91 4.25
C GLU A 8 -7.40 -7.77 3.31
N THR A 9 -7.93 -8.12 2.13
CA THR A 9 -8.48 -7.14 1.18
C THR A 9 -9.94 -7.43 0.93
N GLU A 10 -10.75 -6.37 0.80
CA GLU A 10 -12.16 -6.49 0.46
C GLU A 10 -12.59 -5.36 -0.48
N PRO A 11 -13.56 -5.59 -1.38
CA PRO A 11 -14.09 -4.53 -2.24
C PRO A 11 -14.68 -3.38 -1.41
N TYR A 12 -14.25 -2.14 -1.68
CA TYR A 12 -14.73 -0.94 -0.98
C TYR A 12 -15.46 0.04 -1.90
N GLY A 13 -15.04 0.14 -3.17
CA GLY A 13 -15.64 1.02 -4.16
C GLY A 13 -15.38 0.55 -5.58
N THR A 14 -15.74 1.37 -6.57
CA THR A 14 -15.47 1.07 -7.99
C THR A 14 -13.96 0.97 -8.20
N ASN A 15 -13.47 -0.25 -8.46
CA ASN A 15 -12.05 -0.58 -8.63
C ASN A 15 -11.16 -0.22 -7.42
N GLN A 16 -11.71 -0.18 -6.21
CA GLN A 16 -10.96 0.08 -4.99
C GLN A 16 -11.20 -1.01 -3.97
N TYR A 17 -10.12 -1.41 -3.29
CA TYR A 17 -10.14 -2.36 -2.19
C TYR A 17 -9.71 -1.68 -0.90
N SER A 18 -10.36 -2.00 0.21
CA SER A 18 -9.84 -1.69 1.54
C SER A 18 -8.89 -2.78 2.00
N ILE A 19 -7.96 -2.38 2.88
CA ILE A 19 -6.95 -3.24 3.48
C ILE A 19 -7.18 -3.23 4.99
N THR A 20 -7.30 -4.41 5.57
CA THR A 20 -7.42 -4.60 7.03
C THR A 20 -6.18 -5.30 7.54
N LEU A 21 -5.45 -4.68 8.47
CA LEU A 21 -4.30 -5.31 9.12
C LEU A 21 -4.78 -6.37 10.11
N THR A 22 -4.26 -7.59 10.02
CA THR A 22 -4.75 -8.72 10.84
C THR A 22 -3.85 -9.05 12.01
N GLU A 23 -2.62 -8.55 12.04
CA GLU A 23 -1.62 -8.82 13.08
C GLU A 23 -0.83 -7.56 13.46
N GLY A 24 -0.12 -7.65 14.60
CA GLY A 24 0.75 -6.58 15.09
C GLY A 24 0.02 -5.44 15.80
N LYS A 25 0.76 -4.33 16.02
CA LYS A 25 0.31 -3.16 16.80
C LYS A 25 -0.96 -2.51 16.23
N PHE A 26 -1.13 -2.57 14.91
CA PHE A 26 -2.22 -1.93 14.19
C PHE A 26 -3.30 -2.92 13.73
N ALA A 27 -3.35 -4.13 14.32
CA ALA A 27 -4.37 -5.11 14.01
C ALA A 27 -5.78 -4.52 14.20
N GLY A 28 -6.66 -4.75 13.21
CA GLY A 28 -8.01 -4.20 13.16
C GLY A 28 -8.13 -2.80 12.56
N VAL A 29 -7.03 -2.12 12.24
CA VAL A 29 -7.08 -0.88 11.45
C VAL A 29 -7.41 -1.23 10.00
N LYS A 30 -8.43 -0.56 9.47
CA LYS A 30 -8.86 -0.69 8.08
C LYS A 30 -8.69 0.64 7.36
N TYR A 31 -8.03 0.61 6.20
CA TYR A 31 -7.75 1.79 5.41
C TYR A 31 -7.93 1.50 3.92
N VAL A 32 -8.05 2.56 3.12
CA VAL A 32 -7.97 2.49 1.65
C VAL A 32 -6.78 3.27 1.16
N LEU A 33 -6.18 2.76 0.08
CA LEU A 33 -5.19 3.49 -0.67
C LEU A 33 -5.87 4.41 -1.67
N GLY A 34 -5.39 5.66 -1.72
CA GLY A 34 -5.72 6.63 -2.74
C GLY A 34 -4.70 6.62 -3.87
N LYS A 35 -4.39 7.82 -4.37
CA LYS A 35 -3.41 8.01 -5.43
C LYS A 35 -2.03 7.50 -5.00
N THR A 36 -1.38 6.73 -5.88
CA THR A 36 -0.01 6.28 -5.73
C THR A 36 0.82 6.73 -6.94
N GLU A 37 2.06 7.16 -6.69
CA GLU A 37 2.98 7.69 -7.70
C GLU A 37 4.40 7.22 -7.41
N LEU A 38 5.12 6.79 -8.45
CA LEU A 38 6.56 6.57 -8.40
C LEU A 38 7.25 7.84 -8.89
N ILE A 39 8.11 8.40 -8.06
CA ILE A 39 8.89 9.59 -8.35
C ILE A 39 10.34 9.15 -8.54
N GLU A 40 10.81 9.26 -9.78
CA GLU A 40 12.22 9.05 -10.12
C GLU A 40 13.05 10.25 -9.65
N GLY A 41 14.07 9.96 -8.83
CA GLY A 41 15.17 10.87 -8.54
C GLY A 41 16.43 10.43 -9.29
N GLU A 42 17.55 11.14 -9.10
CA GLU A 42 18.80 10.86 -9.81
C GLU A 42 19.33 9.45 -9.54
N ASP A 43 19.29 8.99 -8.29
CA ASP A 43 19.82 7.68 -7.85
C ASP A 43 18.79 6.86 -7.04
N ASN A 44 17.54 7.33 -6.93
CA ASN A 44 16.52 6.69 -6.11
C ASN A 44 15.13 6.70 -6.76
N LEU A 45 14.30 5.76 -6.36
CA LEU A 45 12.88 5.71 -6.71
C LEU A 45 12.06 5.87 -5.43
N THR A 46 11.21 6.88 -5.39
CA THR A 46 10.38 7.19 -4.22
C THR A 46 8.92 6.85 -4.51
N LEU A 47 8.33 5.99 -3.69
CA LEU A 47 6.89 5.72 -3.73
C LEU A 47 6.15 6.74 -2.86
N LYS A 48 5.31 7.55 -3.50
CA LYS A 48 4.38 8.46 -2.83
C LYS A 48 2.97 7.87 -2.89
N TYR A 49 2.25 7.92 -1.77
CA TYR A 49 0.89 7.40 -1.69
C TYR A 49 0.02 8.24 -0.78
N HIS A 50 -1.29 8.13 -0.99
CA HIS A 50 -2.33 8.65 -0.10
C HIS A 50 -3.10 7.48 0.52
N TYR A 51 -3.62 7.69 1.72
CA TYR A 51 -4.50 6.72 2.38
C TYR A 51 -5.56 7.42 3.21
N ASP A 52 -6.70 6.75 3.40
CA ASP A 52 -7.76 7.15 4.31
C ASP A 52 -8.06 6.00 5.27
N ILE A 53 -8.12 6.28 6.58
CA ILE A 53 -8.55 5.30 7.58
C ILE A 53 -10.09 5.25 7.58
N ILE A 54 -10.65 4.06 7.40
CA ILE A 54 -12.10 3.82 7.34
C ILE A 54 -12.62 3.37 8.70
N GLU A 55 -11.92 2.45 9.35
CA GLU A 55 -12.32 1.88 10.64
C GLU A 55 -11.12 1.83 11.60
N SER A 56 -11.41 2.03 12.89
CA SER A 56 -10.44 2.24 13.97
C SER A 56 -9.84 3.67 14.01
N LYS A 57 -8.90 3.86 14.93
CA LYS A 57 -8.09 5.08 15.06
C LYS A 57 -6.63 4.68 15.27
N VAL A 58 -5.75 5.46 14.66
CA VAL A 58 -4.31 5.44 14.95
C VAL A 58 -4.03 6.64 15.84
N GLU A 59 -3.37 6.40 16.96
CA GLU A 59 -2.95 7.46 17.88
C GLU A 59 -1.93 8.38 17.19
N ASP A 60 -1.98 9.69 17.46
CA ASP A 60 -1.08 10.68 16.84
C ASP A 60 0.41 10.33 17.03
N SER A 61 0.76 9.69 18.15
CA SER A 61 2.11 9.24 18.45
C SER A 61 2.60 8.12 17.53
N ASP A 62 1.68 7.38 16.91
CA ASP A 62 1.95 6.18 16.13
C ASP A 62 1.81 6.40 14.62
N VAL A 63 1.37 7.59 14.18
CA VAL A 63 1.11 7.90 12.76
C VAL A 63 2.31 7.59 11.86
N LYS A 64 3.52 7.99 12.24
CA LYS A 64 4.72 7.73 11.41
C LYS A 64 5.05 6.24 11.28
N GLU A 65 4.84 5.48 12.35
CA GLU A 65 5.05 4.02 12.34
C GLU A 65 4.00 3.35 11.47
N PHE A 66 2.75 3.82 11.54
CA PHE A 66 1.67 3.37 10.70
C PHE A 66 1.89 3.69 9.20
N GLU A 67 2.31 4.91 8.88
CA GLU A 67 2.70 5.30 7.51
C GLU A 67 3.84 4.40 7.00
N THR A 68 4.87 4.16 7.81
CA THR A 68 5.95 3.24 7.42
C THR A 68 5.40 1.84 7.09
N LEU A 69 4.48 1.32 7.91
CA LEU A 69 3.85 0.02 7.66
C LEU A 69 3.03 0.01 6.37
N ILE A 70 2.29 1.07 6.04
CA ILE A 70 1.55 1.16 4.76
C ILE A 70 2.53 1.12 3.58
N GLY A 71 3.64 1.84 3.68
CA GLY A 71 4.72 1.78 2.69
C GLY A 71 5.24 0.36 2.49
N ASP A 72 5.48 -0.37 3.59
CA ASP A 72 5.94 -1.76 3.53
C ASP A 72 4.88 -2.71 2.92
N VAL A 73 3.59 -2.50 3.22
CA VAL A 73 2.48 -3.25 2.59
C VAL A 73 2.47 -3.02 1.08
N LEU A 74 2.59 -1.77 0.63
CA LEU A 74 2.65 -1.43 -0.79
C LEU A 74 3.85 -2.09 -1.49
N MET A 75 5.03 -2.07 -0.85
CA MET A 75 6.21 -2.74 -1.37
C MET A 75 6.04 -4.27 -1.44
N GLN A 76 5.37 -4.87 -0.46
CA GLN A 76 5.01 -6.29 -0.49
C GLN A 76 4.06 -6.60 -1.65
N MET A 77 3.01 -5.80 -1.85
CA MET A 77 2.06 -5.95 -2.96
C MET A 77 2.76 -5.87 -4.33
N LEU A 78 3.66 -4.91 -4.51
CA LEU A 78 4.47 -4.78 -5.73
C LEU A 78 5.37 -6.00 -5.93
N SER A 79 6.07 -6.45 -4.88
CA SER A 79 6.93 -7.62 -4.94
C SER A 79 6.15 -8.90 -5.30
N ASP A 80 4.98 -9.09 -4.70
CA ASP A 80 4.10 -10.23 -4.96
C ASP A 80 3.51 -10.16 -6.38
N GLY A 81 3.11 -8.98 -6.85
CA GLY A 81 2.63 -8.77 -8.22
C GLY A 81 3.68 -9.09 -9.28
N VAL A 82 4.94 -8.68 -9.07
CA VAL A 82 6.06 -9.03 -9.97
C VAL A 82 6.33 -10.54 -9.96
N LYS A 83 6.33 -11.17 -8.78
CA LYS A 83 6.56 -12.63 -8.66
C LYS A 83 5.47 -13.46 -9.32
N ASN A 84 4.22 -13.04 -9.19
CA ASN A 84 3.06 -13.74 -9.72
C ASN A 84 2.76 -13.37 -11.18
N ASN A 85 3.50 -12.42 -11.77
CA ASN A 85 3.30 -11.90 -13.12
C ASN A 85 1.91 -11.27 -13.33
N ASP A 86 1.33 -10.72 -12.26
CA ASP A 86 -0.01 -10.14 -12.21
C ASP A 86 0.03 -8.59 -12.11
N LEU A 87 1.18 -7.99 -12.42
CA LEU A 87 1.35 -6.53 -12.37
C LEU A 87 0.73 -5.88 -13.62
N VAL A 88 -0.45 -5.28 -13.47
CA VAL A 88 -1.05 -4.46 -14.53
C VAL A 88 -0.37 -3.09 -14.56
N TYR A 89 0.52 -2.87 -15.53
CA TYR A 89 1.12 -1.56 -15.78
C TYR A 89 0.14 -0.70 -16.58
N SER A 90 -0.68 0.11 -15.91
CA SER A 90 -1.50 1.13 -16.58
C SER A 90 -0.69 2.42 -16.76
N GLY A 91 0.45 2.31 -17.44
CA GLY A 91 1.26 3.42 -17.92
C GLY A 91 1.46 3.25 -19.41
N GLY A 92 0.48 3.66 -20.20
CA GLY A 92 0.61 3.67 -21.65
C GLY A 92 1.75 4.61 -22.04
N VAL A 93 2.83 4.05 -22.58
CA VAL A 93 3.56 4.73 -23.64
C VAL A 93 3.06 4.12 -24.93
N ASP A 94 2.13 4.81 -25.59
CA ASP A 94 1.99 4.64 -27.03
C ASP A 94 3.35 5.05 -27.61
N ALA A 95 4.12 4.06 -28.04
CA ALA A 95 5.32 4.29 -28.81
C ALA A 95 4.88 4.63 -30.24
N ASP A 96 5.09 5.88 -30.65
CA ASP A 96 5.14 6.27 -32.07
C ASP A 96 6.39 5.67 -32.74
#